data_AF-A0A919M808-F1
#
_entry.id   AF-A0A919M808-F1
#
_cell.length_a   1.000
_cell.length_b   1.000
_cell.length_c   1.000
_cell.angle_alpha   90.00
_cell.angle_beta   90.00
_cell.angle_gamma   90.00
#
_symmetry.space_group_name_H-M   'P 1'
#
loop_
_entity.id
_entity.type
_entity.pdbx_description
1 polymer ?
#
loop_
_entity_poly.entity_id
_entity_poly.type
_entity_poly.pdbx_seq_one_letter_code
_entity_poly.pdbx_strand_id
1 'polypeptide(L)'
;MFLRDDATEAQRKDVEAALRALPGVTEVSFENHDDAYRRMTELFSADPTFVAGVEPEALPESFKVKETDVAAIRKIRDEGTVSKLPGVLKPVFTCLDVEECKRMYSPRPSGSPA
;
A
#
# COMPACT_ATOMS: atom_id res chain seq x y z
N MET A 1 1.21 -1.63 2.81
CA MET A 1 2.61 -1.77 2.36
C MET A 1 2.65 -2.82 1.26
N PHE A 2 2.99 -2.45 0.02
CA PHE A 2 3.11 -3.43 -1.07
C PHE A 2 4.48 -4.08 -1.07
N LEU A 3 4.51 -5.38 -1.32
CA LEU A 3 5.72 -6.18 -1.47
C LEU A 3 6.11 -6.28 -2.94
N ARG A 4 7.36 -6.64 -3.20
CA ARG A 4 7.83 -6.99 -4.54
C ARG A 4 7.39 -8.42 -4.87
N ASP A 5 7.14 -8.69 -6.15
CA ASP A 5 6.73 -10.02 -6.62
C ASP A 5 7.81 -11.09 -6.36
N ASP A 6 9.08 -10.68 -6.26
CA ASP A 6 10.23 -11.53 -5.96
C ASP A 6 10.57 -11.60 -4.45
N ALA A 7 9.70 -11.07 -3.57
CA ALA A 7 9.94 -11.09 -2.14
C ALA A 7 9.93 -12.51 -1.58
N THR A 8 11.04 -12.91 -0.95
CA THR A 8 11.16 -14.22 -0.30
C THR A 8 10.30 -14.30 0.96
N GLU A 9 9.97 -15.52 1.41
CA GLU A 9 9.26 -15.74 2.67
C GLU A 9 10.00 -15.11 3.87
N ALA A 10 11.33 -15.16 3.88
CA ALA A 10 12.13 -14.53 4.94
C ALA A 10 11.96 -13.01 4.95
N GLN A 11 12.06 -12.37 3.78
CA GLN A 11 11.82 -10.92 3.65
C GLN A 11 10.40 -10.54 4.05
N ARG A 12 9.39 -11.32 3.65
CA ARG A 12 8.00 -11.09 4.07
C ARG A 12 7.86 -11.11 5.59
N LYS A 13 8.45 -12.10 6.27
CA LYS A 13 8.44 -12.21 7.73
C LYS A 13 9.18 -11.05 8.40
N ASP A 14 10.32 -10.63 7.85
CA ASP A 14 11.08 -9.49 8.36
C ASP A 14 10.28 -8.18 8.24
N VAL A 15 9.60 -7.98 7.11
CA VAL A 15 8.69 -6.83 6.91
C VAL A 15 7.52 -6.88 7.89
N GLU A 16 6.88 -8.04 8.09
CA GLU A 16 5.79 -8.18 9.05
C GLU A 16 6.25 -7.85 10.48
N ALA A 17 7.38 -8.40 10.90
CA ALA A 17 7.95 -8.16 12.22
C ALA A 17 8.28 -6.67 12.43
N ALA A 18 8.90 -6.04 11.42
CA ALA A 18 9.22 -4.63 11.47
C ALA A 18 7.97 -3.74 11.55
N LEU A 19 6.92 -4.06 10.79
CA LEU A 19 5.63 -3.35 10.86
C LEU A 19 4.99 -3.47 12.24
N ARG A 20 4.95 -4.68 12.82
CA ARG A 20 4.38 -4.91 14.16
C ARG A 20 5.16 -4.22 15.28
N ALA A 21 6.45 -3.98 15.07
CA ALA A 21 7.30 -3.29 16.04
C ALA A 21 7.16 -1.75 16.00
N LEU A 22 6.49 -1.19 15.00
CA LEU A 22 6.33 0.26 14.89
C LEU A 22 5.41 0.80 16.00
N PRO A 23 5.84 1.87 16.72
CA PRO A 23 4.99 2.52 17.70
C PRO A 23 3.68 3.03 17.07
N GLY A 24 2.55 2.69 17.68
CA GLY A 24 1.23 3.09 17.22
C GLY A 24 0.61 2.13 16.19
N VAL A 25 1.28 1.05 15.78
CA VAL A 25 0.64 -0.01 14.99
C VAL A 25 -0.17 -0.93 15.91
N THR A 26 -1.42 -1.19 15.54
CA THR A 26 -2.38 -2.00 16.30
C THR A 26 -2.73 -3.30 15.58
N GLU A 27 -2.69 -3.31 14.25
CA GLU A 27 -2.98 -4.48 13.44
C GLU A 27 -2.08 -4.51 12.21
N VAL A 28 -1.60 -5.70 11.88
CA VAL A 28 -0.91 -6.01 10.63
C VAL A 28 -1.56 -7.26 10.08
N SER A 29 -2.15 -7.16 8.89
CA SER A 29 -2.77 -8.28 8.17
C SER A 29 -2.17 -8.41 6.79
N PHE A 30 -1.89 -9.66 6.40
CA PHE A 30 -1.34 -9.99 5.10
C PHE A 30 -2.48 -10.22 4.10
N GLU A 31 -2.33 -9.66 2.91
CA GLU A 31 -3.21 -9.82 1.76
C GLU A 31 -2.35 -10.41 0.63
N ASN A 32 -2.64 -11.65 0.24
CA ASN A 32 -1.98 -12.31 -0.88
C ASN A 32 -2.60 -11.87 -2.22
N HIS A 33 -2.06 -12.37 -3.33
CA HIS A 33 -2.54 -12.09 -4.69
C HIS A 33 -4.06 -12.38 -4.86
N ASP A 34 -4.52 -13.54 -4.41
CA ASP A 34 -5.92 -13.96 -4.56
C ASP A 34 -6.88 -13.07 -3.76
N ASP A 35 -6.52 -12.71 -2.53
CA ASP A 35 -7.31 -11.82 -1.68
C ASP A 35 -7.35 -10.40 -2.25
N ALA A 36 -6.23 -9.91 -2.79
CA ALA A 36 -6.15 -8.63 -3.48
C ALA A 36 -7.05 -8.62 -4.73
N TYR A 37 -7.03 -9.70 -5.52
CA TYR A 37 -7.87 -9.85 -6.71
C TYR A 37 -9.36 -9.90 -6.38
N ARG A 38 -9.75 -10.68 -5.36
CA ARG A 38 -11.12 -10.74 -4.88
C ARG A 38 -11.61 -9.35 -4.46
N ARG A 39 -10.82 -8.63 -3.64
CA ARG A 39 -11.15 -7.27 -3.21
C ARG A 39 -11.26 -6.30 -4.38
N MET A 40 -10.37 -6.39 -5.35
CA MET A 40 -10.42 -5.53 -6.54
C MET A 40 -11.69 -5.79 -7.36
N THR A 41 -12.05 -7.06 -7.55
CA THR A 41 -13.29 -7.44 -8.25
C THR A 41 -14.53 -6.87 -7.56
N GLU A 42 -14.57 -6.89 -6.23
CA GLU A 42 -15.65 -6.27 -5.45
C GLU A 42 -15.69 -4.75 -5.62
N LEU A 43 -14.55 -4.07 -5.57
CA LEU A 43 -14.46 -2.61 -5.68
C LEU A 43 -14.83 -2.10 -7.09
N PHE A 44 -14.50 -2.86 -8.12
CA PHE A 44 -14.74 -2.51 -9.52
C PHE A 44 -15.89 -3.31 -10.14
N SER A 45 -16.83 -3.80 -9.31
CA SER A 45 -17.98 -4.60 -9.80
C SER A 45 -18.86 -3.86 -10.81
N ALA A 46 -18.81 -2.52 -10.82
CA ALA A 46 -19.50 -1.67 -11.78
C ALA A 46 -18.82 -1.59 -13.16
N ASP A 47 -17.58 -2.07 -13.29
CA ASP A 47 -16.82 -2.14 -14.55
C ASP A 47 -16.19 -3.54 -14.74
N PRO A 48 -16.98 -4.54 -15.14
CA PRO A 48 -16.49 -5.91 -15.32
C PRO A 48 -15.42 -6.04 -16.40
N THR A 49 -15.43 -5.15 -17.41
CA THR A 49 -14.44 -5.16 -18.49
C THR A 49 -13.06 -4.79 -17.96
N PHE A 50 -13.00 -3.83 -17.04
CA PHE A 50 -11.75 -3.49 -16.34
C PHE A 50 -11.22 -4.68 -15.53
N VAL A 51 -12.07 -5.36 -14.76
CA VAL A 51 -11.66 -6.53 -13.95
C VAL A 51 -11.15 -7.68 -14.81
N ALA A 52 -11.80 -7.95 -15.95
CA ALA A 52 -11.40 -9.02 -16.87
C ALA A 52 -10.02 -8.81 -17.53
N GLY A 53 -9.51 -7.57 -17.56
CA GLY A 53 -8.20 -7.25 -18.11
C GLY A 53 -7.04 -7.33 -17.11
N VAL A 54 -7.29 -7.76 -15.87
CA VAL A 54 -6.29 -7.77 -14.80
C VAL A 54 -5.99 -9.21 -14.40
N GLU A 55 -4.74 -9.63 -14.56
CA GLU A 55 -4.26 -10.90 -14.03
C GLU A 55 -4.05 -10.80 -12.50
N PRO A 56 -4.41 -11.81 -11.70
CA PRO A 56 -4.25 -11.79 -10.24
C PRO A 56 -2.82 -11.48 -9.78
N GLU A 57 -1.82 -12.02 -10.49
CA GLU A 57 -0.39 -11.83 -10.18
C GLU A 57 0.07 -10.38 -10.43
N ALA A 58 -0.69 -9.59 -11.19
CA ALA A 58 -0.41 -8.16 -11.38
C ALA A 58 -0.76 -7.32 -10.14
N LEU A 59 -1.45 -7.91 -9.15
CA LEU A 59 -1.80 -7.26 -7.89
C LEU A 59 -0.79 -7.67 -6.82
N PRO A 60 0.09 -6.77 -6.37
CA PRO A 60 1.15 -7.15 -5.45
C PRO A 60 0.59 -7.61 -4.10
N GLU A 61 1.23 -8.62 -3.51
CA GLU A 61 1.00 -8.96 -2.10
C GLU A 61 1.22 -7.72 -1.22
N SER A 62 0.46 -7.62 -0.14
CA SER A 62 0.52 -6.44 0.71
C SER A 62 0.28 -6.74 2.18
N PHE A 63 0.87 -5.92 3.05
CA PHE A 63 0.43 -5.80 4.43
C PHE A 63 -0.51 -4.60 4.57
N LYS A 64 -1.73 -4.84 5.07
CA LYS A 64 -2.59 -3.79 5.59
C LYS A 64 -2.17 -3.51 7.03
N VAL A 65 -2.02 -2.24 7.35
CA VAL A 65 -1.57 -1.78 8.67
C VAL A 65 -2.66 -0.87 9.21
N LYS A 66 -3.03 -1.07 10.49
CA LYS A 66 -3.89 -0.14 11.21
C LYS A 66 -3.10 0.51 12.33
N GLU A 67 -3.12 1.82 12.35
CA GLU A 67 -2.48 2.64 13.36
C GLU A 67 -3.50 3.18 14.36
N THR A 68 -3.04 3.58 15.54
CA THR A 68 -3.88 4.15 16.61
C THR A 68 -4.53 5.46 16.20
N ASP A 69 -3.81 6.29 15.44
CA ASP A 69 -4.22 7.64 15.07
C ASP A 69 -3.39 8.19 13.90
N VAL A 70 -3.80 9.36 13.40
CA VAL A 70 -3.15 10.05 12.28
C VAL A 70 -1.72 10.49 12.60
N ALA A 71 -1.38 10.79 13.86
CA ALA A 71 -0.04 11.20 14.23
C ALA A 71 0.94 10.03 14.12
N ALA A 72 0.52 8.82 14.50
CA ALA A 72 1.27 7.59 14.27
C ALA A 72 1.50 7.34 12.78
N ILE A 73 0.46 7.47 11.94
CA ILE A 73 0.61 7.33 10.47
C ILE A 73 1.64 8.33 9.92
N ARG A 74 1.54 9.60 10.33
CA ARG A 74 2.47 10.65 9.89
C ARG A 74 3.91 10.32 10.27
N LYS A 75 4.14 9.91 11.52
CA LYS A 75 5.46 9.52 12.00
C LYS A 75 6.05 8.36 11.19
N ILE A 76 5.29 7.29 10.98
CA ILE A 76 5.72 6.12 10.20
C ILE A 76 6.06 6.51 8.76
N ARG A 77 5.21 7.35 8.14
CA ARG A 77 5.42 7.86 6.77
C ARG A 77 6.71 8.68 6.67
N ASP A 78 6.92 9.60 7.60
CA ASP A 78 8.02 10.56 7.55
C ASP A 78 9.37 9.88 7.89
N GLU A 79 9.39 8.90 8.80
CA GLU A 79 10.59 8.09 9.10
C GLU A 79 10.94 7.15 7.94
N GLY A 80 9.95 6.49 7.35
CA GLY A 80 10.11 5.66 6.15
C GLY A 80 11.03 4.45 6.30
N THR A 81 11.33 4.03 7.53
CA THR A 81 12.30 2.94 7.82
C THR A 81 11.87 1.61 7.20
N VAL A 82 10.61 1.21 7.40
CA VAL A 82 10.09 -0.06 6.84
C VAL A 82 10.07 -0.03 5.31
N SER A 83 9.82 1.13 4.70
CA SER A 83 9.78 1.28 3.23
C SER A 83 11.10 0.96 2.53
N LYS A 84 12.20 0.89 3.29
CA LYS A 84 13.55 0.61 2.78
C LYS A 84 13.97 -0.86 2.96
N LEU A 85 13.13 -1.68 3.60
CA LEU A 85 13.45 -3.09 3.83
C LEU A 85 13.47 -3.89 2.52
N PRO A 86 14.35 -4.89 2.39
CA PRO A 86 14.31 -5.82 1.27
C PRO A 86 12.93 -6.48 1.12
N GLY A 87 12.47 -6.64 -0.12
CA GLY A 87 11.14 -7.19 -0.42
C GLY A 87 10.00 -6.18 -0.37
N VAL A 88 10.22 -4.94 0.12
CA VAL A 88 9.21 -3.87 0.03
C VAL A 88 9.25 -3.22 -1.36
N LEU A 89 8.10 -3.10 -2.00
CA LEU A 89 7.95 -2.38 -3.27
C LEU A 89 7.67 -0.90 -3.02
N LYS A 90 6.59 -0.59 -2.30
CA LYS A 90 6.24 0.78 -1.95
C LYS A 90 5.26 0.86 -0.78
N PRO A 91 5.36 1.89 0.06
CA PRO A 91 4.27 2.25 0.95
C PRO A 91 3.14 2.90 0.14
N VAL A 92 1.91 2.74 0.64
CA VAL A 92 0.75 3.52 0.18
C VAL A 92 0.11 4.12 1.42
N PHE A 93 0.05 5.44 1.42
CA PHE A 93 -0.60 6.23 2.46
C PHE A 93 -1.74 7.01 1.82
N THR A 94 -2.83 7.17 2.56
CA THR A 94 -3.78 8.23 2.23
C THR A 94 -3.20 9.59 2.64
N CYS A 95 -3.70 10.66 2.04
CA CYS A 95 -3.50 12.01 2.58
C CYS A 95 -4.06 12.11 4.00
N LEU A 96 -3.39 12.86 4.87
CA LEU A 96 -3.70 12.92 6.31
C LEU A 96 -4.43 14.20 6.73
N ASP A 97 -4.51 15.18 5.83
CA ASP A 97 -5.28 16.41 6.01
C ASP A 97 -5.80 16.92 4.66
N VAL A 98 -6.75 17.86 4.71
CA VAL A 98 -7.44 18.38 3.52
C VAL A 98 -6.46 19.00 2.53
N GLU A 99 -5.44 19.70 3.00
CA GLU A 99 -4.48 20.37 2.12
C GLU A 99 -3.52 19.37 1.46
N GLU A 100 -3.11 18.33 2.18
CA GLU A 100 -2.43 17.17 1.60
C GLU A 100 -3.30 16.48 0.54
N CYS A 101 -4.58 16.26 0.83
CA CYS A 101 -5.51 15.61 -0.12
C CYS A 101 -5.69 16.45 -1.39
N LYS A 102 -5.88 17.77 -1.25
CA LYS A 102 -5.98 18.68 -2.39
C LYS A 102 -4.72 18.58 -3.26
N ARG A 103 -3.53 18.62 -2.66
CA ARG A 103 -2.27 18.49 -3.42
C ARG A 103 -2.13 17.12 -4.09
N MET A 104 -2.54 16.04 -3.42
CA MET A 104 -2.40 14.68 -3.93
C MET A 104 -3.34 14.38 -5.11
N TYR A 105 -4.58 14.87 -5.06
CA TYR A 105 -5.61 14.55 -6.06
C TYR A 105 -5.90 15.66 -7.06
N SER A 106 -5.28 16.84 -6.91
CA SER A 106 -5.38 17.88 -7.93
C SER A 106 -4.76 17.39 -9.24
N PRO A 107 -5.41 17.64 -10.40
CA PRO A 107 -4.85 17.31 -11.70
C PRO A 107 -3.46 17.93 -11.81
N ARG A 108 -2.44 17.13 -12.17
CA ARG A 108 -1.13 17.71 -12.48
C ARG A 108 -1.32 18.67 -13.67
N PRO A 109 -0.71 19.87 -13.63
CA PRO A 109 -0.77 20.77 -14.78
C PRO A 109 -0.23 20.04 -16.01
N SER A 110 -1.00 20.03 -17.10
CA SER A 110 -0.62 19.44 -18.38
C SER A 110 0.49 20.29 -19.01
N GLY A 111 1.74 20.01 -18.65
CA GLY A 111 2.91 20.52 -19.34
C GLY A 111 3.64 19.38 -20.03
N SER A 112 3.35 19.16 -21.32
CA SER A 112 4.25 18.41 -22.20
C SER A 112 5.56 19.17 -22.35
N PRO A 113 6.74 18.52 -22.25
CA PRO A 113 7.90 18.97 -22.98
C PRO A 113 7.79 18.46 -24.42
N ALA A 114 7.93 19.38 -25.38
CA ALA A 114 8.28 19.09 -26.76
C ALA A 114 9.77 18.74 -26.87
#